data_AF-A0A832RKN8-F1
#
_entry.id   AF-A0A832RKN8-F1
#
_cell.length_a   1.000
_cell.length_b   1.000
_cell.length_c   1.000
_cell.angle_alpha   90.00
_cell.angle_beta   90.00
_cell.angle_gamma   90.00
#
_symmetry.space_group_name_H-M   'P 1'
#
loop_
_entity.id
_entity.type
_entity.pdbx_description
1 polymer ?
#
loop_
_entity_poly.entity_id
_entity_poly.type
_entity_poly.pdbx_seq_one_letter_code
_entity_poly.pdbx_strand_id
1 'polypeptide(L)'
;MSTFKDLQLLSDAAYYDRCNYVNYNVDNVLEETDKIKDGIYHAKAGSRDVPLFKILMTNQCNNDCAYCTNCIEHKYQRARLSPEALARIYMKYYESNMVEGLFLSSGIIKDADTTMEEMIEAAHILRNKYSYKGYIHLKIIPGASRDHIKHAMQLADRVSINIEAATRDGLSDLSSTKNYDKDILKRLDWIDNLHRRDHSLASSGHTTQIIVGANEESDEEILKQVYNLTKKYDVLYNYFSSFTPVKGTPLEGHEANNPKRTGRLYQTEYLFTQYNYTMDDIILNDNGFLDTSTDPKYTIALEHMEDYPLDVNTAKYKELIRVPGIGLKTARRIRHKQSLNEKITSLKELQKLGANINKCKIFVKVGGSYQSTLI
;
A
#
# COMPACT_ATOMS: atom_id res chain seq x y z
N MET A 1 8.35 -10.20 34.25
CA MET A 1 8.74 -8.77 34.27
C MET A 1 9.64 -8.44 33.06
N SER A 2 9.07 -8.41 31.84
CA SER A 2 9.73 -7.84 30.64
C SER A 2 8.71 -7.35 29.58
N THR A 3 7.40 -7.38 29.89
CA THR A 3 6.35 -7.25 28.88
C THR A 3 6.30 -5.91 28.16
N PHE A 4 6.63 -4.80 28.84
CA PHE A 4 6.58 -3.47 28.22
C PHE A 4 7.81 -3.20 27.33
N LYS A 5 9.00 -3.63 27.75
CA LYS A 5 10.22 -3.51 26.94
C LYS A 5 10.14 -4.37 25.69
N ASP A 6 9.67 -5.61 25.84
CA ASP A 6 9.45 -6.52 24.71
C ASP A 6 8.37 -5.97 23.77
N LEU A 7 7.30 -5.38 24.31
CA LEU A 7 6.26 -4.74 23.51
C LEU A 7 6.80 -3.59 22.66
N GLN A 8 7.57 -2.67 23.25
CA GLN A 8 8.14 -1.55 22.50
C GLN A 8 9.07 -2.06 21.39
N LEU A 9 9.94 -3.03 21.74
CA LEU A 9 10.87 -3.63 20.79
C LEU A 9 10.16 -4.30 19.59
N LEU A 10 9.06 -5.02 19.85
CA LEU A 10 8.27 -5.69 18.81
C LEU A 10 7.43 -4.70 17.99
N SER A 11 6.99 -3.60 18.60
CA SER A 11 6.27 -2.53 17.93
C SER A 11 7.18 -1.73 17.01
N ASP A 12 8.38 -1.36 17.49
CA ASP A 12 9.41 -0.68 16.68
C ASP A 12 9.82 -1.54 15.48
N ALA A 13 9.98 -2.85 15.69
CA ALA A 13 10.30 -3.79 14.60
C ALA A 13 9.16 -3.92 13.57
N ALA A 14 7.90 -3.69 13.96
CA ALA A 14 6.75 -3.69 13.06
C ALA A 14 6.62 -2.39 12.25
N TYR A 15 7.42 -1.36 12.52
CA TYR A 15 7.33 -0.03 11.89
C TYR A 15 7.28 -0.10 10.36
N TYR A 16 8.13 -0.94 9.76
CA TYR A 16 8.30 -1.06 8.31
C TYR A 16 7.15 -1.80 7.58
N ASP A 17 6.26 -2.49 8.29
CA ASP A 17 5.08 -3.14 7.68
C ASP A 17 3.97 -2.11 7.43
N ARG A 18 3.69 -1.74 6.17
CA ARG A 18 2.67 -0.73 5.87
C ARG A 18 1.26 -1.33 5.94
N CYS A 19 0.35 -0.57 6.54
CA CYS A 19 -1.09 -0.88 6.57
C CYS A 19 -1.96 0.39 6.48
N ASN A 20 -1.38 1.50 6.03
CA ASN A 20 -2.05 2.78 5.90
C ASN A 20 -2.07 3.26 4.46
N TYR A 21 -3.18 3.89 4.10
CA TYR A 21 -3.49 4.35 2.77
C TYR A 21 -4.10 5.74 2.90
N VAL A 22 -3.23 6.76 2.99
CA VAL A 22 -3.67 8.10 3.38
C VAL A 22 -4.04 8.92 2.17
N ASN A 23 -3.16 9.02 1.17
CA ASN A 23 -3.38 9.91 0.04
C ASN A 23 -2.44 9.62 -1.12
N TYR A 24 -2.97 9.34 -2.30
CA TYR A 24 -2.16 9.23 -3.52
C TYR A 24 -1.47 10.53 -3.92
N ASN A 25 -2.00 11.69 -3.50
CA ASN A 25 -1.48 13.01 -3.91
C ASN A 25 -0.48 13.62 -2.92
N VAL A 26 -0.15 12.94 -1.83
CA VAL A 26 0.89 13.36 -0.89
C VAL A 26 2.08 12.46 -1.11
N ASP A 27 3.29 13.03 -1.04
CA ASP A 27 4.52 12.26 -1.01
C ASP A 27 4.43 11.34 0.23
N ASN A 28 4.07 10.06 0.03
CA ASN A 28 3.83 9.09 1.10
C ASN A 28 5.16 8.58 1.69
N VAL A 29 6.02 9.51 2.08
CA VAL A 29 7.24 9.26 2.82
C VAL A 29 6.85 8.96 4.26
N LEU A 30 7.54 8.00 4.88
CA LEU A 30 7.42 7.77 6.32
C LEU A 30 7.78 9.07 7.05
N GLU A 31 6.77 9.72 7.65
CA GLU A 31 6.98 10.90 8.49
C GLU A 31 7.26 10.46 9.93
N GLU A 32 7.85 11.34 10.76
CA GLU A 32 8.01 11.04 12.19
C GLU A 32 6.67 10.75 12.91
N THR A 33 5.55 11.21 12.34
CA THR A 33 4.18 10.96 12.79
C THR A 33 3.71 9.52 12.55
N ASP A 34 4.38 8.75 11.68
CA ASP A 34 4.10 7.33 11.43
C ASP A 34 4.72 6.41 12.51
N LYS A 35 5.56 6.94 13.42
CA LYS A 35 6.23 6.15 14.47
C LYS A 35 5.20 5.48 15.38
N ILE A 36 5.34 4.16 15.55
CA ILE A 36 4.47 3.37 16.42
C ILE A 36 4.84 3.69 17.87
N LYS A 37 3.97 4.43 18.55
CA LYS A 37 4.16 4.78 19.96
C LYS A 37 3.38 3.81 20.84
N ASP A 38 4.06 3.14 21.76
CA ASP A 38 3.44 2.19 22.70
C ASP A 38 2.62 1.08 22.01
N GLY A 39 3.01 0.69 20.78
CA GLY A 39 2.29 -0.29 19.96
C GLY A 39 1.08 0.26 19.18
N ILE A 40 0.80 1.55 19.25
CA ILE A 40 -0.35 2.18 18.58
C ILE A 40 0.10 2.81 17.27
N TYR A 41 -0.57 2.41 16.20
CA TYR A 41 -0.41 2.93 14.85
C TYR A 41 -1.73 3.54 14.35
N HIS A 42 -1.72 4.80 13.93
CA HIS A 42 -2.91 5.47 13.44
C HIS A 42 -3.08 5.23 11.93
N ALA A 43 -3.83 4.19 11.57
CA ALA A 43 -4.21 3.94 10.19
C ALA A 43 -5.33 4.89 9.75
N LYS A 44 -5.36 5.28 8.48
CA LYS A 44 -6.43 6.09 7.89
C LYS A 44 -7.43 5.19 7.16
N ALA A 45 -8.70 5.39 7.49
CA ALA A 45 -9.84 4.85 6.76
C ALA A 45 -10.62 6.03 6.17
N GLY A 46 -10.26 6.44 4.95
CA GLY A 46 -10.77 7.67 4.36
C GLY A 46 -10.32 8.90 5.16
N SER A 47 -11.26 9.67 5.70
CA SER A 47 -10.94 10.83 6.55
C SER A 47 -10.81 10.51 8.04
N ARG A 48 -11.03 9.26 8.45
CA ARG A 48 -10.99 8.83 9.86
C ARG A 48 -9.62 8.25 10.22
N ASP A 49 -9.12 8.62 11.39
CA ASP A 49 -8.03 7.92 12.07
C ASP A 49 -8.57 6.71 12.86
N VAL A 50 -7.95 5.56 12.66
CA VAL A 50 -8.27 4.30 13.31
C VAL A 50 -7.00 3.80 14.03
N PRO A 51 -6.95 3.85 15.37
CA PRO A 51 -5.80 3.36 16.12
C PRO A 51 -5.76 1.83 16.07
N LEU A 52 -4.71 1.27 15.50
CA LEU A 52 -4.44 -0.16 15.45
C LEU A 52 -3.32 -0.50 16.43
N PHE A 53 -3.46 -1.62 17.14
CA PHE A 53 -2.35 -2.23 17.84
C PHE A 53 -1.47 -2.96 16.82
N LYS A 54 -0.31 -2.40 16.50
CA LYS A 54 0.58 -2.90 15.45
C LYS A 54 1.83 -3.51 16.07
N ILE A 55 1.97 -4.83 15.95
CA ILE A 55 2.98 -5.58 16.68
C ILE A 55 3.49 -6.80 15.91
N LEU A 56 4.74 -7.19 16.16
CA LEU A 56 5.26 -8.51 15.82
C LEU A 56 5.02 -9.53 16.94
N MET A 57 4.68 -10.78 16.61
CA MET A 57 4.73 -11.89 17.57
C MET A 57 6.16 -12.11 18.08
N THR A 58 7.14 -12.04 17.17
CA THR A 58 8.58 -12.02 17.48
C THR A 58 9.34 -11.22 16.43
N ASN A 59 10.46 -10.62 16.83
CA ASN A 59 11.43 -10.02 15.92
C ASN A 59 12.63 -10.96 15.64
N GLN A 60 12.53 -12.23 16.05
CA GLN A 60 13.45 -13.29 15.66
C GLN A 60 13.09 -13.77 14.26
N CYS A 61 14.06 -13.85 13.35
CA CYS A 61 13.83 -14.31 12.00
C CYS A 61 15.01 -15.13 11.50
N ASN A 62 14.71 -16.24 10.81
CA ASN A 62 15.70 -17.08 10.13
C ASN A 62 16.07 -16.58 8.73
N ASN A 63 15.41 -15.53 8.22
CA ASN A 63 15.67 -14.98 6.89
C ASN A 63 16.81 -13.97 6.90
N ASP A 64 17.46 -13.84 5.75
CA ASP A 64 18.63 -12.98 5.51
C ASP A 64 18.32 -11.67 4.79
N CYS A 65 17.07 -11.20 4.85
CA CYS A 65 16.64 -10.02 4.09
C CYS A 65 17.55 -8.81 4.34
N ALA A 66 18.27 -8.37 3.30
CA ALA A 66 19.36 -7.41 3.33
C ALA A 66 18.95 -6.01 3.81
N TYR A 67 17.67 -5.67 3.71
CA TYR A 67 17.09 -4.40 4.15
C TYR A 67 16.53 -4.43 5.59
N CYS A 68 16.42 -5.61 6.20
CA CYS A 68 15.54 -5.81 7.36
C CYS A 68 16.32 -5.82 8.68
N THR A 69 15.90 -5.01 9.65
CA THR A 69 16.44 -5.03 11.02
C THR A 69 16.26 -6.39 11.73
N ASN A 70 15.31 -7.20 11.27
CA ASN A 70 15.02 -8.51 11.83
C ASN A 70 15.83 -9.64 11.18
N CYS A 71 16.69 -9.35 10.19
CA CYS A 71 17.46 -10.38 9.52
C CYS A 71 18.36 -11.16 10.48
N ILE A 72 18.68 -12.40 10.12
CA ILE A 72 19.43 -13.34 10.95
C ILE A 72 20.82 -12.82 11.32
N GLU A 73 21.45 -12.06 10.42
CA GLU A 73 22.81 -11.52 10.62
C GLU A 73 22.85 -10.31 11.54
N HIS A 74 21.74 -9.59 11.67
CA HIS A 74 21.69 -8.38 12.48
C HIS A 74 21.67 -8.72 13.97
N LYS A 75 22.69 -8.29 14.71
CA LYS A 75 22.82 -8.51 16.16
C LYS A 75 22.04 -7.46 16.94
N TYR A 76 20.72 -7.63 16.97
CA TYR A 76 19.79 -6.75 17.69
C TYR A 76 19.11 -7.47 18.86
N GLN A 77 18.56 -6.70 19.82
CA GLN A 77 17.81 -7.31 20.92
C GLN A 77 16.60 -8.06 20.36
N ARG A 78 16.39 -9.30 20.81
CA ARG A 78 15.28 -10.14 20.37
C ARG A 78 14.24 -10.30 21.47
N ALA A 79 12.97 -10.30 21.07
CA ALA A 79 11.82 -10.56 21.92
C ALA A 79 10.83 -11.46 21.21
N ARG A 80 9.98 -12.10 22.01
CA ARG A 80 8.91 -12.98 21.56
C ARG A 80 7.78 -12.97 22.58
N LEU A 81 6.55 -12.94 22.08
CA LEU A 81 5.35 -13.14 22.87
C LEU A 81 4.79 -14.53 22.60
N SER A 82 4.15 -15.15 23.59
CA SER A 82 3.28 -16.29 23.33
C SER A 82 1.94 -15.80 22.77
N PRO A 83 1.19 -16.66 22.05
CA PRO A 83 -0.16 -16.34 21.59
C PRO A 83 -1.08 -15.80 22.71
N GLU A 84 -1.06 -16.43 23.89
CA GLU A 84 -1.87 -15.99 25.05
C GLU A 84 -1.40 -14.67 25.63
N ALA A 85 -0.09 -14.43 25.64
CA ALA A 85 0.47 -13.16 26.10
C ALA A 85 0.04 -12.02 25.18
N LEU A 86 0.16 -12.22 23.86
CA LEU A 86 -0.24 -11.23 22.85
C LEU A 86 -1.73 -10.92 22.94
N ALA A 87 -2.59 -11.94 22.93
CA ALA A 87 -4.03 -11.77 23.02
C ALA A 87 -4.43 -11.03 24.31
N ARG A 88 -3.84 -11.38 25.45
CA ARG A 88 -4.09 -10.69 26.72
C ARG A 88 -3.63 -9.23 26.72
N ILE A 89 -2.48 -8.92 26.13
CA ILE A 89 -1.98 -7.54 26.03
C ILE A 89 -2.90 -6.72 25.12
N TYR A 90 -3.25 -7.27 23.95
CA TYR A 90 -4.17 -6.63 23.02
C TYR A 90 -5.51 -6.28 23.69
N MET A 91 -6.11 -7.25 24.41
CA MET A 91 -7.38 -7.01 25.10
C MET A 91 -7.31 -5.89 26.13
N LYS A 92 -6.17 -5.71 26.83
CA LYS A 92 -6.00 -4.56 27.74
C LYS A 92 -6.04 -3.22 27.02
N TYR A 93 -5.40 -3.11 25.86
CA TYR A 93 -5.43 -1.90 25.04
C TYR A 93 -6.83 -1.64 24.49
N TYR A 94 -7.50 -2.69 24.01
CA TYR A 94 -8.87 -2.60 23.49
C TYR A 94 -9.88 -2.21 24.58
N GLU A 95 -9.86 -2.85 25.75
CA GLU A 95 -10.75 -2.55 26.88
C GLU A 95 -10.52 -1.15 27.47
N SER A 96 -9.31 -0.61 27.29
CA SER A 96 -8.97 0.76 27.68
C SER A 96 -9.30 1.81 26.60
N ASN A 97 -9.97 1.42 25.51
CA ASN A 97 -10.30 2.26 24.35
C ASN A 97 -9.08 2.93 23.69
N MET A 98 -7.90 2.30 23.77
CA MET A 98 -6.67 2.84 23.17
C MET A 98 -6.52 2.44 21.70
N VAL A 99 -7.13 1.31 21.31
CA VAL A 99 -7.06 0.75 19.95
C VAL A 99 -8.42 0.19 19.54
N GLU A 100 -8.69 0.19 18.23
CA GLU A 100 -9.91 -0.33 17.63
C GLU A 100 -9.69 -1.67 16.89
N GLY A 101 -8.44 -2.01 16.58
CA GLY A 101 -8.09 -3.22 15.82
C GLY A 101 -6.66 -3.71 16.07
N LEU A 102 -6.36 -4.90 15.58
CA LEU A 102 -5.05 -5.54 15.65
C LEU A 102 -4.43 -5.63 14.26
N PHE A 103 -3.16 -5.25 14.14
CA PHE A 103 -2.29 -5.62 13.02
C PHE A 103 -1.17 -6.51 13.57
N LEU A 104 -1.19 -7.79 13.20
CA LEU A 104 -0.25 -8.79 13.69
C LEU A 104 0.62 -9.33 12.55
N SER A 105 1.93 -9.21 12.75
CA SER A 105 2.97 -9.78 11.88
C SER A 105 3.97 -10.57 12.73
N SER A 106 5.01 -11.12 12.13
CA SER A 106 6.04 -11.87 12.85
C SER A 106 7.30 -12.02 12.01
N GLY A 107 8.46 -12.10 12.67
CA GLY A 107 9.61 -12.80 12.12
C GLY A 107 9.37 -14.31 12.08
N ILE A 108 10.15 -15.03 11.27
CA ILE A 108 9.98 -16.48 11.07
C ILE A 108 10.90 -17.24 12.01
N ILE A 109 10.30 -17.98 12.94
CA ILE A 109 10.99 -18.88 13.86
C ILE A 109 10.83 -20.31 13.37
N LYS A 110 11.95 -21.05 13.33
CA LYS A 110 12.04 -22.45 12.87
C LYS A 110 11.61 -22.63 11.40
N ASP A 111 10.32 -22.52 11.11
CA ASP A 111 9.72 -22.62 9.79
C ASP A 111 8.45 -21.75 9.66
N ALA A 112 8.00 -21.57 8.42
CA ALA A 112 6.88 -20.68 8.09
C ALA A 112 5.54 -21.13 8.68
N ASP A 113 5.26 -22.44 8.68
CA ASP A 113 4.00 -22.99 9.19
C ASP A 113 3.92 -22.87 10.71
N THR A 114 5.00 -23.21 11.43
CA THR A 114 5.08 -23.04 12.90
C THR A 114 4.80 -21.59 13.31
N THR A 115 5.41 -20.63 12.60
CA THR A 115 5.18 -19.20 12.87
C THR A 115 3.75 -18.78 12.58
N MET A 116 3.20 -19.23 11.44
CA MET A 116 1.82 -18.91 11.04
C MET A 116 0.80 -19.51 12.01
N GLU A 117 1.03 -20.73 12.51
CA GLU A 117 0.23 -21.40 13.53
C GLU A 117 0.16 -20.58 14.82
N GLU A 118 1.28 -20.04 15.31
CA GLU A 118 1.29 -19.18 16.51
C GLU A 118 0.49 -17.88 16.31
N MET A 119 0.59 -17.25 15.14
CA MET A 119 -0.20 -16.07 14.81
C MET A 119 -1.70 -16.38 14.73
N ILE A 120 -2.04 -17.52 14.15
CA ILE A 120 -3.41 -18.05 14.08
C ILE A 120 -3.95 -18.32 15.48
N GLU A 121 -3.16 -18.95 16.36
CA GLU A 121 -3.58 -19.25 17.73
C GLU A 121 -3.88 -17.96 18.51
N ALA A 122 -3.08 -16.90 18.32
CA ALA A 122 -3.37 -15.62 18.96
C ALA A 122 -4.71 -15.04 18.50
N ALA A 123 -4.99 -15.08 17.19
CA ALA A 123 -6.28 -14.67 16.64
C ALA A 123 -7.42 -15.59 17.11
N HIS A 124 -7.19 -16.89 17.22
CA HIS A 124 -8.15 -17.88 17.69
C HIS A 124 -8.54 -17.59 19.16
N ILE A 125 -7.57 -17.31 20.02
CA ILE A 125 -7.80 -16.91 21.41
C ILE A 125 -8.65 -15.63 21.46
N LEU A 126 -8.34 -14.63 20.63
CA LEU A 126 -9.14 -13.40 20.57
C LEU A 126 -10.59 -13.67 20.18
N ARG A 127 -10.83 -14.46 19.12
CA ARG A 127 -12.19 -14.78 18.65
C ARG A 127 -12.97 -15.65 19.63
N ASN A 128 -12.35 -16.69 20.20
CA ASN A 128 -13.08 -17.74 20.94
C ASN A 128 -13.06 -17.55 22.45
N LYS A 129 -11.90 -17.18 23.03
CA LYS A 129 -11.78 -16.98 24.48
C LYS A 129 -12.26 -15.60 24.89
N TYR A 130 -11.85 -14.56 24.16
CA TYR A 130 -12.22 -13.18 24.48
C TYR A 130 -13.48 -12.69 23.75
N SER A 131 -14.03 -13.47 22.83
CA SER A 131 -15.19 -13.07 22.01
C SER A 131 -14.99 -11.73 21.29
N TYR A 132 -13.75 -11.40 20.93
CA TYR A 132 -13.40 -10.15 20.26
C TYR A 132 -13.90 -10.18 18.81
N LYS A 133 -14.76 -9.22 18.46
CA LYS A 133 -15.40 -9.11 17.14
C LYS A 133 -14.89 -7.93 16.30
N GLY A 134 -13.90 -7.19 16.78
CA GLY A 134 -13.34 -6.07 16.03
C GLY A 134 -12.31 -6.51 14.99
N TYR A 135 -11.67 -5.52 14.38
CA TYR A 135 -10.80 -5.70 13.22
C TYR A 135 -9.48 -6.42 13.54
N ILE A 136 -9.17 -7.48 12.80
CA ILE A 136 -7.87 -8.17 12.81
C ILE A 136 -7.28 -8.18 11.39
N HIS A 137 -6.06 -7.67 11.26
CA HIS A 137 -5.21 -7.82 10.08
C HIS A 137 -4.05 -8.77 10.42
N LEU A 138 -3.99 -9.93 9.75
CA LEU A 138 -2.85 -10.85 9.85
C LEU A 138 -1.91 -10.74 8.63
N LYS A 139 -0.61 -10.66 8.87
CA LYS A 139 0.36 -10.95 7.83
C LYS A 139 0.47 -12.46 7.59
N ILE A 140 0.34 -12.87 6.34
CA ILE A 140 0.65 -14.22 5.91
C ILE A 140 2.17 -14.34 5.79
N ILE A 141 2.72 -15.33 6.48
CA ILE A 141 4.14 -15.64 6.44
C ILE A 141 4.51 -16.22 5.06
N PRO A 142 5.51 -15.67 4.34
CA PRO A 142 6.03 -16.29 3.12
C PRO A 142 6.43 -17.73 3.40
N GLY A 143 5.97 -18.66 2.56
CA GLY A 143 6.19 -20.09 2.80
C GLY A 143 5.10 -20.77 3.65
N ALA A 144 4.10 -20.06 4.16
CA ALA A 144 2.97 -20.71 4.85
C ALA A 144 2.15 -21.62 3.92
N SER A 145 1.69 -22.75 4.42
CA SER A 145 0.85 -23.70 3.69
C SER A 145 -0.57 -23.16 3.46
N ARG A 146 -1.24 -23.72 2.44
CA ARG A 146 -2.59 -23.29 2.04
C ARG A 146 -3.63 -23.44 3.16
N ASP A 147 -3.50 -24.47 4.00
CA ASP A 147 -4.45 -24.72 5.09
C ASP A 147 -4.28 -23.70 6.22
N HIS A 148 -3.05 -23.34 6.57
CA HIS A 148 -2.79 -22.25 7.52
C HIS A 148 -3.29 -20.90 6.98
N ILE A 149 -3.08 -20.60 5.69
CA ILE A 149 -3.62 -19.38 5.06
C ILE A 149 -5.15 -19.35 5.18
N LYS A 150 -5.82 -20.46 4.86
CA LYS A 150 -7.28 -20.55 4.98
C LYS A 150 -7.74 -20.29 6.42
N HIS A 151 -7.08 -20.91 7.41
CA HIS A 151 -7.43 -20.70 8.82
C HIS A 151 -7.19 -19.26 9.26
N ALA A 152 -6.08 -18.63 8.83
CA ALA A 152 -5.83 -17.22 9.07
C ALA A 152 -6.94 -16.33 8.51
N MET A 153 -7.39 -16.58 7.28
CA MET A 153 -8.48 -15.83 6.63
C MET A 153 -9.85 -16.06 7.29
N GLN A 154 -10.07 -17.18 7.98
CA GLN A 154 -11.30 -17.41 8.75
C GLN A 154 -11.36 -16.55 10.02
N LEU A 155 -10.20 -16.18 10.57
CA LEU A 155 -10.10 -15.42 11.82
C LEU A 155 -9.89 -13.92 11.59
N ALA A 156 -9.24 -13.55 10.49
CA ALA A 156 -8.88 -12.19 10.15
C ALA A 156 -9.92 -11.50 9.25
N ASP A 157 -10.06 -10.19 9.42
CA ASP A 157 -10.83 -9.33 8.52
C ASP A 157 -10.02 -9.03 7.26
N ARG A 158 -8.70 -8.83 7.40
CA ARG A 158 -7.77 -8.58 6.29
C ARG A 158 -6.54 -9.48 6.41
N VAL A 159 -6.00 -9.90 5.28
CA VAL A 159 -4.68 -10.55 5.24
C VAL A 159 -3.72 -9.77 4.32
N SER A 160 -2.41 -9.85 4.57
CA SER A 160 -1.43 -9.33 3.61
C SER A 160 -0.16 -10.16 3.56
N ILE A 161 0.53 -10.16 2.43
CA ILE A 161 1.86 -10.76 2.25
C ILE A 161 2.70 -9.77 1.47
N ASN A 162 3.94 -9.53 1.90
CA ASN A 162 4.82 -8.65 1.13
C ASN A 162 5.40 -9.43 -0.04
N ILE A 163 5.48 -8.80 -1.21
CA ILE A 163 6.26 -9.33 -2.32
C ILE A 163 7.71 -8.83 -2.30
N GLU A 164 7.96 -7.76 -1.53
CA GLU A 164 9.27 -7.13 -1.27
C GLU A 164 9.90 -6.46 -2.49
N ALA A 165 9.95 -7.16 -3.63
CA ALA A 165 10.48 -6.71 -4.91
C ALA A 165 9.48 -6.94 -6.05
N ALA A 166 9.66 -6.24 -7.17
CA ALA A 166 8.81 -6.37 -8.35
C ALA A 166 9.14 -7.60 -9.22
N THR A 167 10.38 -8.05 -9.16
CA THR A 167 10.99 -9.08 -10.01
C THR A 167 11.60 -10.19 -9.17
N ARG A 168 11.89 -11.32 -9.82
CA ARG A 168 12.56 -12.47 -9.17
C ARG A 168 13.99 -12.12 -8.78
N ASP A 169 14.71 -11.48 -9.70
CA ASP A 169 16.10 -11.09 -9.51
C ASP A 169 16.19 -10.02 -8.42
N GLY A 170 15.30 -9.03 -8.45
CA GLY A 170 15.19 -8.02 -7.40
C GLY A 170 14.89 -8.61 -6.01
N LEU A 171 14.13 -9.71 -5.89
CA LEU A 171 14.01 -10.40 -4.59
C LEU A 171 15.30 -11.15 -4.24
N SER A 172 15.93 -11.80 -5.21
CA SER A 172 17.17 -12.55 -5.00
C SER A 172 18.32 -11.65 -4.53
N ASP A 173 18.35 -10.39 -4.97
CA ASP A 173 19.30 -9.37 -4.49
C ASP A 173 19.06 -9.02 -3.02
N LEU A 174 17.80 -9.11 -2.57
CA LEU A 174 17.41 -8.75 -1.21
C LEU A 174 17.48 -9.92 -0.23
N SER A 175 17.37 -11.17 -0.67
CA SER A 175 17.31 -12.33 0.25
C SER A 175 17.60 -13.63 -0.49
N SER A 176 18.52 -14.44 0.04
CA SER A 176 18.79 -15.79 -0.49
C SER A 176 17.84 -16.85 0.08
N THR A 177 17.15 -16.56 1.19
CA THR A 177 16.30 -17.55 1.89
C THR A 177 14.85 -17.57 1.40
N LYS A 178 14.44 -16.66 0.51
CA LYS A 178 13.07 -16.56 -0.01
C LYS A 178 13.02 -16.88 -1.50
N ASN A 179 12.01 -17.65 -1.92
CA ASN A 179 11.74 -17.86 -3.34
C ASN A 179 10.50 -17.08 -3.79
N TYR A 180 10.65 -16.21 -4.80
CA TYR A 180 9.58 -15.32 -5.26
C TYR A 180 8.32 -16.07 -5.71
N ASP A 181 8.46 -17.09 -6.55
CA ASP A 181 7.31 -17.83 -7.08
C ASP A 181 6.68 -18.73 -6.03
N LYS A 182 7.52 -19.51 -5.33
CA LYS A 182 7.04 -20.51 -4.38
C LYS A 182 6.52 -19.83 -3.13
N ASP A 183 7.31 -19.02 -2.45
CA ASP A 183 6.98 -18.56 -1.09
C ASP A 183 6.04 -17.37 -1.06
N ILE A 184 5.94 -16.63 -2.15
CA ILE A 184 5.18 -15.37 -2.23
C ILE A 184 4.04 -15.47 -3.26
N LEU A 185 4.33 -15.56 -4.57
CA LEU A 185 3.29 -15.49 -5.59
C LEU A 185 2.28 -16.64 -5.50
N LYS A 186 2.73 -17.85 -5.16
CA LYS A 186 1.83 -18.99 -4.91
C LYS A 186 0.90 -18.75 -3.72
N ARG A 187 1.37 -18.04 -2.70
CA ARG A 187 0.58 -17.71 -1.50
C ARG A 187 -0.47 -16.66 -1.86
N LEU A 188 -0.11 -15.64 -2.63
CA LEU A 188 -1.07 -14.68 -3.20
C LEU A 188 -2.16 -15.38 -4.04
N ASP A 189 -1.76 -16.31 -4.92
CA ASP A 189 -2.69 -17.12 -5.72
C ASP A 189 -3.68 -17.89 -4.83
N TRP A 190 -3.18 -18.49 -3.74
CA TRP A 190 -4.03 -19.21 -2.80
C TRP A 190 -4.98 -18.31 -2.03
N ILE A 191 -4.52 -17.15 -1.55
CA ILE A 191 -5.37 -16.18 -0.84
C ILE A 191 -6.52 -15.74 -1.76
N ASP A 192 -6.20 -15.31 -2.98
CA ASP A 192 -7.19 -14.89 -3.98
C ASP A 192 -8.17 -16.04 -4.33
N ASN A 193 -7.65 -17.24 -4.61
CA ASN A 193 -8.49 -18.39 -4.93
C ASN A 193 -9.45 -18.77 -3.79
N LEU A 194 -9.00 -18.65 -2.53
CA LEU A 194 -9.83 -18.89 -1.36
C LEU A 194 -10.89 -17.79 -1.21
N HIS A 195 -10.50 -16.51 -1.32
CA HIS A 195 -11.42 -15.38 -1.19
C HIS A 195 -12.51 -15.38 -2.27
N ARG A 196 -12.17 -15.68 -3.54
CA ARG A 196 -13.15 -15.80 -4.63
C ARG A 196 -14.14 -16.96 -4.45
N ARG A 197 -13.76 -18.00 -3.71
CA ARG A 197 -14.65 -19.13 -3.40
C ARG A 197 -15.57 -18.82 -2.22
N ASP A 198 -15.10 -18.00 -1.29
CA ASP A 198 -15.84 -17.59 -0.09
C ASP A 198 -15.39 -16.19 0.34
N HIS A 199 -16.17 -15.19 -0.04
CA HIS A 199 -15.89 -13.78 0.29
C HIS A 199 -15.99 -13.46 1.79
N SER A 200 -16.43 -14.41 2.63
CA SER A 200 -16.35 -14.23 4.09
C SER A 200 -14.92 -14.41 4.64
N LEU A 201 -14.06 -15.12 3.90
CA LEU A 201 -12.65 -15.30 4.25
C LEU A 201 -11.88 -14.01 3.99
N ALA A 202 -11.32 -13.40 5.04
CA ALA A 202 -10.69 -12.07 4.97
C ALA A 202 -11.61 -11.07 4.24
N SER A 203 -12.78 -10.83 4.81
CA SER A 203 -13.87 -10.04 4.20
C SER A 203 -13.50 -8.61 3.79
N SER A 204 -12.42 -8.05 4.35
CA SER A 204 -11.85 -6.75 3.97
C SER A 204 -10.81 -6.84 2.84
N GLY A 205 -10.61 -8.01 2.25
CA GLY A 205 -9.71 -8.31 1.15
C GLY A 205 -8.25 -8.55 1.58
N HIS A 206 -7.35 -8.53 0.61
CA HIS A 206 -5.91 -8.68 0.84
C HIS A 206 -5.06 -7.60 0.17
N THR A 207 -3.88 -7.37 0.73
CA THR A 207 -2.92 -6.37 0.23
C THR A 207 -1.51 -6.93 0.14
N THR A 208 -0.64 -6.21 -0.57
CA THR A 208 0.80 -6.52 -0.65
C THR A 208 1.65 -5.28 -0.43
N GLN A 209 2.97 -5.44 -0.41
CA GLN A 209 3.93 -4.35 -0.30
C GLN A 209 5.19 -4.65 -1.13
N ILE A 210 5.72 -3.59 -1.74
CA ILE A 210 7.01 -3.52 -2.44
C ILE A 210 7.90 -2.51 -1.71
N ILE A 211 9.18 -2.82 -1.59
CA ILE A 211 10.20 -1.92 -1.08
C ILE A 211 10.87 -1.24 -2.27
N VAL A 212 10.68 0.06 -2.39
CA VAL A 212 11.13 0.83 -3.55
C VAL A 212 12.51 1.40 -3.28
N GLY A 213 13.48 1.01 -4.11
CA GLY A 213 14.86 1.50 -4.05
C GLY A 213 15.77 0.76 -3.07
N ALA A 214 15.40 -0.46 -2.65
CA ALA A 214 16.32 -1.37 -1.98
C ALA A 214 17.19 -2.18 -2.97
N ASN A 215 16.85 -2.12 -4.26
CA ASN A 215 17.50 -2.72 -5.40
C ASN A 215 17.36 -1.76 -6.61
N GLU A 216 17.88 -2.17 -7.76
CA GLU A 216 17.92 -1.37 -9.00
C GLU A 216 16.66 -1.51 -9.88
N GLU A 217 15.53 -1.98 -9.32
CA GLU A 217 14.29 -2.12 -10.09
C GLU A 217 13.78 -0.77 -10.59
N SER A 218 13.51 -0.70 -11.89
CA SER A 218 12.93 0.47 -12.56
C SER A 218 11.47 0.68 -12.16
N ASP A 219 10.94 1.89 -12.36
CA ASP A 219 9.51 2.13 -12.14
C ASP A 219 8.66 1.34 -13.15
N GLU A 220 9.18 1.10 -14.36
CA GLU A 220 8.53 0.25 -15.36
C GLU A 220 8.28 -1.16 -14.82
N GLU A 221 9.29 -1.81 -14.24
CA GLU A 221 9.19 -3.15 -13.67
C GLU A 221 8.22 -3.19 -12.51
N ILE A 222 8.32 -2.21 -11.60
CA ILE A 222 7.42 -2.08 -10.46
C ILE A 222 5.96 -1.91 -10.92
N LEU A 223 5.71 -1.01 -11.87
CA LEU A 223 4.36 -0.73 -12.36
C LEU A 223 3.78 -1.91 -13.15
N LYS A 224 4.58 -2.58 -13.99
CA LYS A 224 4.16 -3.81 -14.67
C LYS A 224 3.76 -4.87 -13.66
N GLN A 225 4.55 -5.05 -12.61
CA GLN A 225 4.24 -6.05 -11.59
C GLN A 225 2.98 -5.67 -10.82
N VAL A 226 2.83 -4.44 -10.38
CA VAL A 226 1.63 -3.94 -9.69
C VAL A 226 0.37 -4.12 -10.55
N TYR A 227 0.46 -3.74 -11.84
CA TYR A 227 -0.63 -3.94 -12.79
C TYR A 227 -1.03 -5.42 -12.90
N ASN A 228 -0.03 -6.32 -13.00
CA ASN A 228 -0.26 -7.76 -13.02
C ASN A 228 -0.86 -8.28 -11.72
N LEU A 229 -0.40 -7.80 -10.56
CA LEU A 229 -0.88 -8.24 -9.25
C LEU A 229 -2.36 -7.90 -9.05
N THR A 230 -2.75 -6.67 -9.38
CA THR A 230 -4.14 -6.24 -9.31
C THR A 230 -5.02 -7.03 -10.29
N LYS A 231 -4.55 -7.30 -11.51
CA LYS A 231 -5.35 -8.03 -12.52
C LYS A 231 -5.46 -9.53 -12.25
N LYS A 232 -4.40 -10.16 -11.76
CA LYS A 232 -4.30 -11.62 -11.64
C LYS A 232 -4.74 -12.14 -10.28
N TYR A 233 -4.45 -11.40 -9.21
CA TYR A 233 -4.63 -11.86 -7.83
C TYR A 233 -5.63 -11.00 -7.06
N ASP A 234 -6.40 -10.11 -7.72
CA ASP A 234 -7.39 -9.22 -7.11
C ASP A 234 -6.85 -8.50 -5.86
N VAL A 235 -5.57 -8.10 -5.90
CA VAL A 235 -4.93 -7.38 -4.80
C VAL A 235 -5.59 -6.02 -4.68
N LEU A 236 -6.14 -5.74 -3.50
CA LEU A 236 -6.89 -4.52 -3.26
C LEU A 236 -5.98 -3.28 -3.32
N TYR A 237 -4.80 -3.36 -2.70
CA TYR A 237 -3.80 -2.29 -2.65
C TYR A 237 -2.37 -2.85 -2.66
N ASN A 238 -1.47 -2.16 -3.37
CA ASN A 238 -0.03 -2.38 -3.29
C ASN A 238 0.61 -1.23 -2.49
N TYR A 239 1.18 -1.55 -1.33
CA TYR A 239 1.92 -0.55 -0.58
C TYR A 239 3.33 -0.38 -1.17
N PHE A 240 3.68 0.84 -1.54
CA PHE A 240 5.06 1.23 -1.80
C PHE A 240 5.70 1.73 -0.51
N SER A 241 6.72 1.02 -0.03
CA SER A 241 7.55 1.44 1.10
C SER A 241 8.86 1.99 0.55
N SER A 242 9.19 3.25 0.85
CA SER A 242 10.51 3.80 0.49
C SER A 242 11.58 3.04 1.26
N PHE A 243 12.62 2.62 0.58
CA PHE A 243 13.78 2.07 1.26
C PHE A 243 14.48 3.15 2.07
N THR A 244 14.80 2.85 3.33
CA THR A 244 15.67 3.65 4.17
C THR A 244 16.77 2.72 4.69
N PRO A 245 18.04 3.09 4.53
CA PRO A 245 19.15 2.31 5.06
C PRO A 245 19.01 2.10 6.56
N VAL A 246 19.18 0.85 6.98
CA VAL A 246 19.08 0.47 8.40
C VAL A 246 20.46 0.10 8.89
N LYS A 247 20.89 0.75 9.98
CA LYS A 247 22.16 0.44 10.63
C LYS A 247 22.26 -1.04 11.00
N GLY A 248 23.40 -1.65 10.69
CA GLY A 248 23.70 -3.06 10.98
C GLY A 248 23.08 -4.05 10.00
N THR A 249 22.50 -3.59 8.89
CA THR A 249 22.01 -4.44 7.79
C THR A 249 22.98 -4.40 6.60
N PRO A 250 22.99 -5.42 5.73
CA PRO A 250 23.83 -5.41 4.52
C PRO A 250 23.65 -4.17 3.64
N LEU A 251 22.46 -3.54 3.65
CA LEU A 251 22.16 -2.33 2.90
C LEU A 251 22.32 -1.02 3.71
N GLU A 252 23.04 -1.03 4.85
CA GLU A 252 23.30 0.20 5.64
C GLU A 252 23.96 1.32 4.81
N GLY A 253 24.84 0.96 3.87
CA GLY A 253 25.56 1.91 3.01
C GLY A 253 24.86 2.24 1.69
N HIS A 254 23.70 1.65 1.42
CA HIS A 254 22.97 1.88 0.18
C HIS A 254 22.37 3.28 0.17
N GLU A 255 22.34 3.96 -0.98
CA GLU A 255 21.75 5.30 -1.06
C GLU A 255 20.24 5.24 -0.85
N ALA A 256 19.70 6.24 -0.13
CA ALA A 256 18.26 6.40 0.00
C ALA A 256 17.67 6.86 -1.34
N ASN A 257 16.50 6.34 -1.68
CA ASN A 257 15.82 6.72 -2.92
C ASN A 257 15.30 8.16 -2.86
N ASN A 258 14.95 8.72 -4.03
CA ASN A 258 14.25 9.99 -4.08
C ASN A 258 12.91 9.87 -3.31
N PRO A 259 12.64 10.72 -2.30
CA PRO A 259 11.46 10.60 -1.44
C PRO A 259 10.14 10.71 -2.21
N LYS A 260 10.13 11.33 -3.39
CA LYS A 260 8.92 11.49 -4.22
C LYS A 260 8.60 10.26 -5.06
N ARG A 261 9.55 9.33 -5.22
CA ARG A 261 9.43 8.18 -6.12
C ARG A 261 8.21 7.31 -5.76
N THR A 262 8.05 6.96 -4.49
CA THR A 262 6.90 6.18 -4.01
C THR A 262 5.58 6.91 -4.21
N GLY A 263 5.55 8.24 -4.01
CA GLY A 263 4.40 9.09 -4.31
C GLY A 263 3.98 9.00 -5.78
N ARG A 264 4.94 8.98 -6.72
CA ARG A 264 4.66 8.82 -8.15
C ARG A 264 4.13 7.43 -8.51
N LEU A 265 4.67 6.39 -7.88
CA LEU A 265 4.17 5.02 -8.05
C LEU A 265 2.73 4.88 -7.55
N TYR A 266 2.42 5.42 -6.36
CA TYR A 266 1.06 5.51 -5.82
C TYR A 266 0.13 6.25 -6.79
N GLN A 267 0.52 7.42 -7.29
CA GLN A 267 -0.28 8.19 -8.25
C GLN A 267 -0.59 7.38 -9.52
N THR A 268 0.41 6.65 -10.01
CA THR A 268 0.27 5.84 -11.23
C THR A 268 -0.63 4.63 -11.01
N GLU A 269 -0.50 3.91 -9.88
CA GLU A 269 -1.42 2.83 -9.50
C GLU A 269 -2.87 3.35 -9.40
N TYR A 270 -3.07 4.55 -8.87
CA TYR A 270 -4.39 5.18 -8.82
C TYR A 270 -4.96 5.46 -10.21
N LEU A 271 -4.12 5.81 -11.20
CA LEU A 271 -4.55 5.96 -12.59
C LEU A 271 -5.01 4.63 -13.20
N PHE A 272 -4.30 3.53 -12.92
CA PHE A 272 -4.71 2.19 -13.36
C PHE A 272 -6.05 1.78 -12.77
N THR A 273 -6.23 1.96 -11.46
CA THR A 273 -7.40 1.44 -10.75
C THR A 273 -8.65 2.31 -10.89
N GLN A 274 -8.49 3.65 -10.94
CA GLN A 274 -9.63 4.59 -10.91
C GLN A 274 -9.87 5.34 -12.21
N TYR A 275 -8.86 5.48 -13.07
CA TYR A 275 -8.94 6.28 -14.30
C TYR A 275 -8.85 5.45 -15.59
N ASN A 276 -8.77 4.12 -15.48
CA ASN A 276 -8.66 3.19 -16.60
C ASN A 276 -7.43 3.45 -17.49
N TYR A 277 -6.33 3.90 -16.89
CA TYR A 277 -5.04 3.91 -17.58
C TYR A 277 -4.49 2.49 -17.67
N THR A 278 -3.65 2.27 -18.66
CA THR A 278 -2.88 1.05 -18.92
C THR A 278 -1.39 1.39 -18.87
N MET A 279 -0.53 0.36 -18.89
CA MET A 279 0.92 0.57 -18.96
C MET A 279 1.32 1.41 -20.18
N ASP A 280 0.65 1.22 -21.32
CA ASP A 280 0.94 1.93 -22.56
C ASP A 280 0.60 3.43 -22.48
N ASP A 281 -0.24 3.85 -21.52
CA ASP A 281 -0.53 5.26 -21.29
C ASP A 281 0.53 5.96 -20.41
N ILE A 282 1.49 5.25 -19.80
CA ILE A 282 2.43 5.82 -18.82
C ILE A 282 3.70 6.32 -19.50
N ILE A 283 4.08 7.57 -19.20
CA ILE A 283 5.32 8.18 -19.68
C ILE A 283 6.46 7.88 -18.72
N LEU A 284 7.51 7.24 -19.24
CA LEU A 284 8.74 6.91 -18.55
C LEU A 284 9.93 7.49 -19.33
N ASN A 285 11.04 7.74 -18.65
CA ASN A 285 12.29 8.09 -19.33
C ASN A 285 12.97 6.86 -19.96
N ASP A 286 14.06 7.09 -20.69
CA ASP A 286 14.83 6.03 -21.37
C ASP A 286 15.34 4.90 -20.45
N ASN A 287 15.42 5.17 -19.14
CA ASN A 287 15.85 4.20 -18.12
C ASN A 287 14.66 3.55 -17.39
N GLY A 288 13.41 3.79 -17.82
CA GLY A 288 12.22 3.18 -17.23
C GLY A 288 11.76 3.81 -15.92
N PHE A 289 12.09 5.07 -15.65
CA PHE A 289 11.68 5.78 -14.43
C PHE A 289 10.65 6.89 -14.69
N LEU A 290 9.76 7.10 -13.72
CA LEU A 290 8.81 8.21 -13.70
C LEU A 290 9.53 9.55 -13.43
N ASP A 291 8.98 10.63 -13.96
CA ASP A 291 9.39 11.98 -13.54
C ASP A 291 8.97 12.22 -12.08
N THR A 292 9.96 12.47 -11.22
CA THR A 292 9.71 12.78 -9.81
C THR A 292 9.25 14.22 -9.58
N SER A 293 9.49 15.12 -10.54
CA SER A 293 9.14 16.53 -10.45
C SER A 293 7.67 16.80 -10.82
N THR A 294 7.11 16.02 -11.75
CA THR A 294 5.76 16.23 -12.30
C THR A 294 4.79 15.09 -11.97
N ASP A 295 3.52 15.44 -11.75
CA ASP A 295 2.42 14.50 -11.54
C ASP A 295 2.23 13.60 -12.78
N PRO A 296 2.16 12.25 -12.65
CA PRO A 296 2.10 11.36 -13.81
C PRO A 296 0.94 11.68 -14.74
N LYS A 297 -0.24 12.04 -14.21
CA LYS A 297 -1.40 12.41 -15.03
C LYS A 297 -1.15 13.68 -15.81
N TYR A 298 -0.41 14.63 -15.21
CA TYR A 298 -0.02 15.88 -15.86
C TYR A 298 1.04 15.63 -16.94
N THR A 299 2.06 14.82 -16.65
CA THR A 299 3.08 14.41 -17.64
C THR A 299 2.43 13.76 -18.86
N ILE A 300 1.54 12.80 -18.65
CA ILE A 300 0.82 12.14 -19.76
C ILE A 300 0.01 13.15 -20.58
N ALA A 301 -0.64 14.12 -19.93
CA ALA A 301 -1.39 15.14 -20.66
C ALA A 301 -0.52 16.13 -21.44
N LEU A 302 0.72 16.39 -20.99
CA LEU A 302 1.68 17.22 -21.73
C LEU A 302 2.24 16.50 -22.96
N GLU A 303 2.49 15.19 -22.87
CA GLU A 303 2.94 14.41 -24.03
C GLU A 303 1.84 14.24 -25.09
N HIS A 304 0.56 14.33 -24.68
CA HIS A 304 -0.60 14.24 -25.57
C HIS A 304 -1.33 15.58 -25.75
N MET A 305 -0.59 16.66 -25.98
CA MET A 305 -1.18 17.99 -26.17
C MET A 305 -2.09 18.09 -27.40
N GLU A 306 -1.99 17.17 -28.35
CA GLU A 306 -2.90 17.03 -29.50
C GLU A 306 -4.36 16.74 -29.12
N ASP A 307 -4.60 16.16 -27.93
CA ASP A 307 -5.95 15.89 -27.40
C ASP A 307 -6.57 17.13 -26.73
N TYR A 308 -5.81 18.22 -26.59
CA TYR A 308 -6.18 19.42 -25.84
C TYR A 308 -6.16 20.68 -26.72
N PRO A 309 -6.92 21.74 -26.35
CA PRO A 309 -7.79 21.85 -25.18
C PRO A 309 -9.16 21.18 -25.38
N LEU A 310 -9.64 20.52 -24.33
CA LEU A 310 -10.91 19.83 -24.31
C LEU A 310 -12.05 20.79 -23.91
N ASP A 311 -13.12 20.87 -24.70
CA ASP A 311 -14.31 21.67 -24.33
C ASP A 311 -15.13 20.96 -23.24
N VAL A 312 -15.14 21.55 -22.05
CA VAL A 312 -15.79 20.95 -20.87
C VAL A 312 -17.31 20.83 -21.01
N ASN A 313 -17.94 21.51 -21.97
CA ASN A 313 -19.39 21.45 -22.20
C ASN A 313 -19.80 20.31 -23.13
N THR A 314 -18.89 19.79 -23.95
CA THR A 314 -19.19 18.72 -24.93
C THR A 314 -18.46 17.42 -24.62
N ALA A 315 -17.35 17.49 -23.87
CA ALA A 315 -16.54 16.33 -23.51
C ALA A 315 -17.33 15.24 -22.78
N LYS A 316 -17.01 14.00 -23.13
CA LYS A 316 -17.49 12.79 -22.47
C LYS A 316 -16.79 12.62 -21.13
N TYR A 317 -17.41 11.83 -20.26
CA TYR A 317 -16.86 11.54 -18.93
C TYR A 317 -15.43 10.98 -18.99
N LYS A 318 -15.16 10.06 -19.93
CA LYS A 318 -13.85 9.42 -20.10
C LYS A 318 -12.74 10.41 -20.48
N GLU A 319 -13.07 11.45 -21.24
CA GLU A 319 -12.12 12.52 -21.61
C GLU A 319 -11.90 13.47 -20.42
N LEU A 320 -13.00 13.87 -19.76
CA LEU A 320 -12.94 14.77 -18.59
C LEU A 320 -12.08 14.21 -17.46
N ILE A 321 -12.15 12.90 -17.20
CA ILE A 321 -11.33 12.29 -16.15
C ILE A 321 -9.86 12.18 -16.53
N ARG A 322 -9.47 12.34 -17.80
CA ARG A 322 -8.06 12.36 -18.23
C ARG A 322 -7.42 13.75 -18.09
N VAL A 323 -8.22 14.82 -18.04
CA VAL A 323 -7.73 16.18 -17.79
C VAL A 323 -7.10 16.31 -16.38
N PRO A 324 -5.83 16.76 -16.27
CA PRO A 324 -5.21 17.05 -14.97
C PRO A 324 -6.01 18.08 -14.19
N GLY A 325 -6.16 17.90 -12.87
CA GLY A 325 -6.97 18.80 -12.04
C GLY A 325 -8.49 18.58 -12.09
N ILE A 326 -9.01 17.74 -12.99
CA ILE A 326 -10.39 17.25 -12.96
C ILE A 326 -10.40 15.81 -12.43
N GLY A 327 -10.94 15.62 -11.23
CA GLY A 327 -11.11 14.30 -10.61
C GLY A 327 -12.46 13.65 -10.94
N LEU A 328 -12.63 12.37 -10.59
CA LEU A 328 -13.85 11.60 -10.87
C LEU A 328 -15.16 12.28 -10.43
N LYS A 329 -15.17 12.86 -9.22
CA LYS A 329 -16.35 13.59 -8.68
C LYS A 329 -16.63 14.87 -9.47
N THR A 330 -15.58 15.63 -9.79
CA THR A 330 -15.68 16.86 -10.59
C THR A 330 -16.18 16.55 -11.99
N ALA A 331 -15.65 15.52 -12.65
CA ALA A 331 -16.14 15.07 -13.96
C ALA A 331 -17.62 14.67 -13.93
N ARG A 332 -18.10 14.02 -12.86
CA ARG A 332 -19.54 13.71 -12.69
C ARG A 332 -20.38 14.97 -12.55
N ARG A 333 -19.92 15.96 -11.78
CA ARG A 333 -20.61 17.26 -11.63
C ARG A 333 -20.67 18.02 -12.96
N ILE A 334 -19.61 17.98 -13.76
CA ILE A 334 -19.59 18.55 -15.12
C ILE A 334 -20.62 17.84 -16.01
N ARG A 335 -20.62 16.49 -16.05
CA ARG A 335 -21.62 15.71 -16.80
C ARG A 335 -23.06 16.01 -16.39
N HIS A 336 -23.28 16.24 -15.10
CA HIS A 336 -24.60 16.64 -14.59
C HIS A 336 -25.04 18.01 -15.13
N LYS A 337 -24.17 19.02 -15.08
CA LYS A 337 -24.42 20.34 -15.72
C LYS A 337 -24.73 20.20 -17.21
N GLN A 338 -23.94 19.42 -17.94
CA GLN A 338 -24.18 19.14 -19.36
C GLN A 338 -25.56 18.51 -19.60
N SER A 339 -26.01 17.57 -18.75
CA SER A 339 -27.32 16.93 -18.87
C SER A 339 -28.50 17.88 -18.62
N LEU A 340 -28.28 18.94 -17.85
CA LEU A 340 -29.26 20.01 -17.60
C LEU A 340 -29.18 21.13 -18.66
N ASN A 341 -28.31 20.98 -19.67
CA ASN A 341 -28.01 22.01 -20.67
C ASN A 341 -27.49 23.34 -20.06
N GLU A 342 -26.92 23.27 -18.85
CA GLU A 342 -26.32 24.41 -18.16
C GLU A 342 -24.84 24.52 -18.56
N LYS A 343 -24.50 25.59 -19.30
CA LYS A 343 -23.14 25.79 -19.80
C LYS A 343 -22.20 26.31 -18.72
N ILE A 344 -21.00 25.73 -18.67
CA ILE A 344 -19.86 26.23 -17.91
C ILE A 344 -19.14 27.25 -18.79
N THR A 345 -19.19 28.52 -18.39
CA THR A 345 -18.73 29.66 -19.21
C THR A 345 -17.40 30.23 -18.74
N SER A 346 -16.93 29.88 -17.54
CA SER A 346 -15.68 30.40 -16.98
C SER A 346 -14.91 29.36 -16.15
N LEU A 347 -13.60 29.57 -16.00
CA LEU A 347 -12.75 28.76 -15.11
C LEU A 347 -13.21 28.86 -13.64
N LYS A 348 -13.78 29.99 -13.23
CA LYS A 348 -14.32 30.18 -11.87
C LYS A 348 -15.53 29.26 -11.62
N GLU A 349 -16.40 29.08 -12.61
CA GLU A 349 -17.49 28.11 -12.52
C GLU A 349 -16.97 26.67 -12.47
N LEU A 350 -15.98 26.36 -13.30
CA LEU A 350 -15.32 25.05 -13.28
C LEU A 350 -14.67 24.77 -11.90
N GLN A 351 -14.07 25.78 -11.28
CA GLN A 351 -13.49 25.70 -9.93
C GLN A 351 -14.56 25.41 -8.88
N LYS A 352 -15.74 26.05 -8.96
CA LYS A 352 -16.87 25.80 -8.04
C LYS A 352 -17.37 24.35 -8.12
N LEU A 353 -17.22 23.68 -9.27
CA LEU A 353 -17.53 22.26 -9.41
C LEU A 353 -16.47 21.35 -8.76
N GLY A 354 -15.32 21.91 -8.37
CA GLY A 354 -14.22 21.22 -7.69
C GLY A 354 -13.01 20.92 -8.58
N ALA A 355 -12.85 21.61 -9.71
CA ALA A 355 -11.64 21.49 -10.52
C ALA A 355 -10.47 22.29 -9.92
N ASN A 356 -9.26 21.74 -9.99
CA ASN A 356 -8.04 22.49 -9.71
C ASN A 356 -7.59 23.24 -10.96
N ILE A 357 -7.93 24.53 -11.02
CA ILE A 357 -7.66 25.39 -12.19
C ILE A 357 -6.17 25.53 -12.49
N ASN A 358 -5.31 25.56 -11.47
CA ASN A 358 -3.87 25.65 -11.68
C ASN A 358 -3.32 24.44 -12.44
N LYS A 359 -3.96 23.27 -12.29
CA LYS A 359 -3.60 22.04 -13.03
C LYS A 359 -4.33 21.89 -14.37
N CYS A 360 -5.56 22.42 -14.52
CA CYS A 360 -6.37 22.12 -15.71
C CYS A 360 -6.40 23.23 -16.77
N LYS A 361 -6.06 24.48 -16.45
CA LYS A 361 -6.36 25.66 -17.29
C LYS A 361 -5.81 25.61 -18.72
N ILE A 362 -4.69 24.93 -18.95
CA ILE A 362 -4.08 24.80 -20.29
C ILE A 362 -4.69 23.66 -21.12
N PHE A 363 -5.42 22.75 -20.47
CA PHE A 363 -5.99 21.55 -21.09
C PHE A 363 -7.48 21.69 -21.38
N VAL A 364 -8.12 22.81 -21.00
CA VAL A 364 -9.57 22.97 -21.10
C VAL A 364 -9.96 24.22 -21.86
N LYS A 365 -11.08 24.11 -22.58
CA LYS A 365 -11.81 25.23 -23.16
C LYS A 365 -13.09 25.46 -22.36
N VAL A 366 -13.34 26.72 -21.99
CA VAL A 366 -14.54 27.16 -21.26
C VAL A 366 -15.12 28.39 -21.95
N GLY A 367 -16.45 28.41 -22.18
CA GLY A 367 -17.12 29.58 -22.77
C GLY A 367 -16.60 30.00 -24.16
N GLY A 368 -15.99 29.09 -24.93
CA GLY A 368 -15.39 29.41 -26.23
C GLY A 368 -13.92 29.84 -26.19
N SER A 369 -13.36 30.08 -25.01
CA SER A 369 -11.99 30.56 -24.81
C SER A 369 -11.12 29.49 -24.14
N TYR A 370 -9.81 29.52 -24.43
CA TYR A 370 -8.81 28.67 -23.79
C TYR A 370 -7.52 29.46 -23.57
N GLN A 371 -6.70 29.02 -22.61
CA GLN A 371 -5.37 29.59 -22.38
C GLN A 371 -4.35 28.81 -23.21
N SER A 372 -3.65 29.47 -24.13
CA SER A 372 -2.53 28.87 -24.84
C SER A 372 -1.28 28.83 -23.94
N THR A 373 -0.49 27.77 -24.07
CA THR A 373 0.88 27.74 -23.59
C THR A 373 1.75 28.63 -24.48
N LEU A 374 2.67 29.38 -23.87
CA LEU A 374 3.80 29.97 -24.57
C LEU A 374 4.82 28.83 -24.70
N ILE A 375 4.73 28.04 -25.76
CA ILE A 375 5.74 27.02 -26.07
C ILE A 375 6.89 27.73 -26.79
#